data_AF-A0A3M1PCY7-F1
#
_entry.id   AF-A0A3M1PCY7-F1
#
_cell.length_a   1.000
_cell.length_b   1.000
_cell.length_c   1.000
_cell.angle_alpha   90.00
_cell.angle_beta   90.00
_cell.angle_gamma   90.00
#
_symmetry.space_group_name_H-M   'P 1'
#
loop_
_entity.id
_entity.type
_entity.pdbx_description
1 polymer ?
#
loop_
_entity_poly.entity_id
_entity_poly.type
_entity_poly.pdbx_seq_one_letter_code
_entity_poly.pdbx_strand_id
1 'polypeptide(L)'
;MKKLVNQVQLRISDVDVNEINSLSASIEALRNPRYQDSVVHRGSGEHEFVVTVKPATLQSLKDALWMVLHIVQPERIAIEP
;
A
#
# COMPACT_ATOMS: atom_id res chain seq x y z
N MET A 1 24.44 -6.04 13.10
CA MET A 1 23.47 -4.94 13.30
C MET A 1 22.24 -5.25 12.44
N LYS A 2 21.06 -5.49 13.04
CA LYS A 2 19.81 -5.69 12.28
C LYS A 2 19.34 -4.32 11.77
N LYS A 3 19.20 -4.13 10.46
CA LYS A 3 18.58 -2.94 9.88
C LYS A 3 17.16 -2.84 10.44
N LEU A 4 16.85 -1.74 11.15
CA LEU A 4 15.46 -1.36 11.40
C LEU A 4 14.84 -1.06 10.03
N VAL A 5 13.91 -1.91 9.60
CA VAL A 5 13.05 -1.62 8.46
C VAL A 5 12.12 -0.51 8.94
N ASN A 6 12.50 0.73 8.64
CA ASN A 6 11.82 1.93 9.14
C ASN A 6 10.50 2.20 8.41
N GLN A 7 10.23 1.51 7.30
CA GLN A 7 9.06 1.66 6.43
C GLN A 7 8.79 0.32 5.72
N VAL A 8 7.53 -0.02 5.49
CA VAL A 8 7.13 -1.16 4.64
C VAL A 8 6.32 -0.60 3.50
N GLN A 9 6.63 -1.02 2.28
CA GLN A 9 5.86 -0.67 1.09
C GLN A 9 4.97 -1.85 0.70
N LEU A 10 3.68 -1.59 0.53
CA LEU A 10 2.74 -2.49 -0.10
C LEU A 10 2.56 -2.02 -1.53
N ARG A 11 2.96 -2.84 -2.49
CA ARG A 11 2.90 -2.53 -3.92
C ARG A 11 1.82 -3.39 -4.54
N ILE A 12 0.88 -2.75 -5.22
CA ILE A 12 -0.24 -3.42 -5.90
C ILE A 12 -0.03 -3.20 -7.39
N SER A 13 0.19 -4.29 -8.12
CA SER A 13 0.44 -4.26 -9.57
C SER A 13 -0.86 -4.25 -10.39
N ASP A 14 -0.74 -3.73 -11.61
CA ASP A 14 -1.80 -3.74 -12.63
C ASP A 14 -3.10 -3.11 -12.12
N VAL A 15 -3.00 -1.94 -11.47
CA VAL A 15 -4.16 -1.20 -10.99
C VAL A 15 -4.67 -0.24 -12.06
N ASP A 16 -6.00 -0.20 -12.24
CA ASP A 16 -6.62 0.80 -13.10
C ASP A 16 -6.94 2.11 -12.34
N VAL A 17 -7.38 3.14 -13.08
CA VAL A 17 -7.65 4.48 -12.52
C VAL A 17 -8.79 4.46 -11.48
N ASN A 18 -9.81 3.61 -11.65
CA ASN A 18 -10.92 3.50 -10.70
C ASN A 18 -10.49 2.79 -9.41
N GLU A 19 -9.65 1.75 -9.53
CA GLU A 19 -9.04 1.08 -8.39
C GLU A 19 -8.13 2.03 -7.60
N ILE A 20 -7.30 2.81 -8.29
CA ILE A 20 -6.45 3.83 -7.67
C ILE A 20 -7.27 4.80 -6.81
N ASN A 21 -8.36 5.35 -7.36
CA ASN A 21 -9.21 6.29 -6.62
C ASN A 21 -9.84 5.65 -5.37
N SER A 22 -10.27 4.38 -5.48
CA SER A 22 -10.88 3.64 -4.38
C SER A 22 -9.87 3.31 -3.27
N LEU A 23 -8.63 2.98 -3.66
CA LEU A 23 -7.51 2.72 -2.75
C LEU A 23 -7.07 3.99 -2.03
N SER A 24 -6.87 5.11 -2.74
CA SER A 24 -6.52 6.40 -2.13
C SER A 24 -7.59 6.89 -1.15
N ALA A 25 -8.88 6.80 -1.51
CA ALA A 25 -9.97 7.17 -0.60
C ALA A 25 -9.98 6.31 0.67
N SER A 26 -9.68 5.01 0.55
CA SER A 26 -9.61 4.09 1.68
C SER A 26 -8.42 4.40 2.61
N ILE A 27 -7.26 4.74 2.03
CA ILE A 27 -6.09 5.20 2.78
C ILE A 27 -6.38 6.52 3.51
N GLU A 28 -7.03 7.48 2.85
CA GLU A 28 -7.40 8.76 3.44
C GLU A 28 -8.39 8.61 4.61
N ALA A 29 -9.37 7.70 4.47
CA ALA A 29 -10.37 7.40 5.49
C ALA A 29 -9.76 6.88 6.79
N LEU A 30 -8.58 6.25 6.75
CA LEU A 30 -7.86 5.81 7.95
C LEU A 30 -7.39 6.97 8.83
N ARG A 31 -7.39 8.23 8.34
CA ARG A 31 -7.02 9.46 9.07
C ARG A 31 -5.72 9.31 9.86
N ASN A 32 -4.77 8.53 9.35
CA ASN A 32 -3.56 8.18 10.08
C ASN A 32 -2.32 8.63 9.28
N PRO A 33 -1.54 9.60 9.79
CA PRO A 33 -0.39 10.17 9.09
C PRO A 33 0.78 9.19 8.89
N ARG A 34 0.64 7.94 9.37
CA ARG A 34 1.60 6.85 9.16
C ARG A 34 1.38 6.10 7.84
N TYR A 35 0.26 6.33 7.16
CA TYR A 35 -0.01 5.83 5.81
C TYR A 35 0.22 6.94 4.80
N GLN A 36 0.92 6.63 3.72
CA GLN A 36 1.08 7.50 2.57
C GLN A 36 0.90 6.64 1.34
N ASP A 37 0.00 7.03 0.44
CA ASP A 37 -0.14 6.41 -0.86
C ASP A 37 0.61 7.20 -1.94
N SER A 38 1.00 6.48 -2.98
CA SER A 38 1.62 7.05 -4.18
C SER A 38 1.36 6.12 -5.36
N VAL A 39 1.34 6.69 -6.57
CA VAL A 39 1.14 5.92 -7.81
C VAL A 39 2.42 5.95 -8.62
N VAL A 40 2.95 4.77 -8.96
CA VAL A 40 4.09 4.61 -9.85
C VAL A 40 3.58 4.17 -11.21
N HIS A 41 3.94 4.91 -12.26
CA HIS A 41 3.57 4.57 -13.63
C HIS A 41 4.63 3.65 -14.21
N ARG A 42 4.26 2.44 -14.62
CA ARG A 42 5.13 1.56 -15.38
C ARG A 42 4.82 1.72 -16.87
N GLY A 43 5.87 1.76 -17.68
CA GLY A 43 5.74 1.97 -19.12
C GLY A 43 5.03 0.80 -19.78
N SER A 44 3.76 0.99 -20.13
CA SER A 44 2.85 0.08 -20.88
C SER A 44 1.37 0.44 -20.66
N GLY A 45 1.06 1.37 -19.75
CA GLY A 45 -0.31 1.63 -19.27
C GLY A 45 -0.61 0.95 -17.94
N GLU A 46 0.35 0.16 -17.42
CA GLU A 46 0.29 -0.44 -16.10
C GLU A 46 0.63 0.59 -15.02
N HIS A 47 -0.19 0.66 -13.98
CA HIS A 47 0.08 1.44 -12.79
C HIS A 47 0.37 0.52 -11.62
N GLU A 48 1.25 0.96 -10.73
CA GLU A 48 1.43 0.38 -9.42
C GLU A 48 0.93 1.35 -8.35
N PHE A 49 0.06 0.87 -7.48
CA PHE A 49 -0.33 1.60 -6.29
C PHE A 49 0.61 1.22 -5.15
N VAL A 50 1.27 2.20 -4.53
CA VAL A 50 2.24 1.98 -3.48
C VAL A 50 1.75 2.63 -2.20
N VAL A 51 1.50 1.82 -1.18
CA VAL A 51 1.20 2.27 0.18
C VAL A 51 2.46 2.14 1.02
N THR A 52 2.99 3.28 1.45
CA THR A 52 4.07 3.34 2.43
C THR A 52 3.47 3.39 3.83
N VAL A 53 3.81 2.38 4.64
CA VAL A 53 3.42 2.30 6.04
C VAL A 53 4.66 2.56 6.88
N LYS A 54 4.59 3.51 7.81
CA LYS A 54 5.64 3.69 8.84
C LYS A 54 5.36 2.73 10.00
N PRO A 55 6.06 1.58 10.11
CA PRO A 55 5.85 0.63 11.19
C PRO A 55 6.26 1.27 12.52
N ALA A 56 5.29 1.48 13.40
CA ALA A 56 5.57 1.65 14.82
C ALA A 56 5.13 0.43 15.64
N THR A 57 4.23 -0.41 15.13
CA THR A 57 3.78 -1.65 15.80
C THR A 57 3.31 -2.70 14.78
N LEU A 58 3.42 -3.99 15.14
CA LEU A 58 2.89 -5.13 14.35
C LEU A 58 1.39 -4.98 14.02
N GLN A 59 0.63 -4.31 14.88
CA GLN A 59 -0.79 -4.07 14.65
C GLN A 59 -1.03 -3.16 13.45
N SER A 60 -0.26 -2.07 13.29
CA SER A 60 -0.41 -1.18 12.15
C SER A 60 -0.12 -1.86 10.81
N LEU A 61 0.82 -2.82 10.78
CA LEU A 61 1.07 -3.60 9.57
C LEU A 61 -0.12 -4.53 9.25
N LYS A 62 -0.74 -5.15 10.26
CA LYS A 62 -1.93 -5.99 10.07
C LYS A 62 -3.12 -5.18 9.58
N ASP A 63 -3.34 -3.99 10.15
CA ASP A 63 -4.42 -3.10 9.75
C ASP A 63 -4.24 -2.64 8.28
N ALA A 64 -3.00 -2.33 7.90
CA ALA A 64 -2.63 -2.00 6.51
C ALA A 64 -2.97 -3.13 5.53
N LEU A 65 -2.49 -4.34 5.85
CA LEU A 65 -2.69 -5.52 5.01
C LEU A 65 -4.17 -5.87 4.90
N TRP A 66 -4.91 -5.81 6.00
CA TRP A 66 -6.34 -6.09 5.99
C TRP A 66 -7.08 -5.15 5.04
N MET A 67 -6.87 -3.84 5.15
CA MET A 67 -7.51 -2.87 4.26
C MET A 67 -7.18 -3.11 2.78
N VAL A 68 -5.91 -3.36 2.45
CA VAL A 68 -5.52 -3.63 1.06
C VAL A 68 -6.17 -4.92 0.54
N LEU A 69 -6.13 -6.01 1.32
CA LEU A 69 -6.72 -7.30 0.94
C LEU A 69 -8.23 -7.27 0.73
N HIS A 70 -8.95 -6.30 1.32
CA HIS A 70 -10.39 -6.13 1.09
C HIS A 70 -10.71 -5.45 -0.25
N ILE A 71 -9.76 -4.69 -0.80
CA ILE A 71 -9.95 -3.94 -2.05
C ILE A 71 -9.34 -4.70 -3.21
N VAL A 72 -8.20 -5.37 -3.00
CA VAL A 72 -7.46 -6.08 -4.04
C VAL A 72 -7.15 -7.51 -3.67
N GLN A 73 -7.08 -8.37 -4.68
CA GLN A 73 -6.73 -9.77 -4.52
C GLN A 73 -5.32 -9.94 -3.92
N PRO A 74 -5.13 -10.88 -2.97
CA PRO A 74 -3.85 -11.05 -2.27
C PRO A 74 -2.63 -11.24 -3.19
N GLU A 75 -2.81 -11.94 -4.30
CA GLU A 75 -1.77 -12.26 -5.29
C GLU A 75 -1.20 -11.04 -6.03
N ARG A 76 -1.92 -9.91 -6.01
CA ARG A 76 -1.47 -8.65 -6.62
C ARG A 76 -0.58 -7.82 -5.70
N ILE A 77 -0.44 -8.22 -4.42
CA ILE A 77 0.25 -7.46 -3.38
C ILE A 77 1.67 -7.99 -3.17
N ALA A 78 2.67 -7.16 -3.44
CA ALA A 78 4.04 -7.38 -3.01
C ALA A 78 4.37 -6.55 -1.76
N ILE A 79 5.08 -7.15 -0.81
CA ILE A 79 5.54 -6.47 0.42
C ILE A 79 7.06 -6.28 0.31
N GLU A 80 7.51 -5.03 0.34
CA GLU A 80 8.93 -4.66 0.24
C GLU A 80 9.40 -3.86 1.47
N PRO A 81 10.63 -4.12 1.98
CA PRO A 81 11.23 -3.40 3.11
C PRO A 81 11.93 -2.07 2.72
#